data_AF-B0SXS8-F1
#
_entry.id   AF-B0SXS8-F1
#
_cell.length_a   1.000
_cell.length_b   1.000
_cell.length_c   1.000
_cell.angle_alpha   90.00
_cell.angle_beta   90.00
_cell.angle_gamma   90.00
#
_symmetry.space_group_name_H-M   'P 1'
#
loop_
_entity.id
_entity.type
_entity.pdbx_description
1 polymer ?
#
loop_
_entity_poly.entity_id
_entity_poly.type
_entity_poly.pdbx_seq_one_letter_code
_entity_poly.pdbx_strand_id
1 'polypeptide(L)'
;MSALLKNAVDSLAIGIEDYSANDPRRTLSAVRNFYAGAVLLAKEVLSRKVPGVSPDDILGAKYKPMPNGKGGVDFVQDGSATIDFQTIGKRFKDFGIKADTKRLEHLNKIRNDIEHRYTTQTDATIREAIATAFPLISDLFAEAGESPELPPIRQHY
;
A
#
# COMPACT_ATOMS: atom_id res chain seq x y z
N MET A 1 3.25 -16.45 4.64
CA MET A 1 2.74 -15.12 4.24
C MET A 1 2.20 -14.43 5.48
N SER A 2 2.61 -13.18 5.77
CA SER A 2 2.04 -12.40 6.87
C SER A 2 0.56 -12.07 6.59
N ALA A 3 -0.22 -11.75 7.62
CA ALA A 3 -1.60 -11.29 7.44
C ALA A 3 -1.66 -9.98 6.61
N LEU A 4 -0.66 -9.11 6.78
CA LEU A 4 -0.53 -7.86 6.04
C LEU A 4 -0.29 -8.11 4.54
N LEU A 5 0.65 -9.01 4.21
CA LEU A 5 0.92 -9.40 2.84
C LEU A 5 -0.28 -10.08 2.20
N LYS A 6 -0.98 -10.98 2.93
CA LYS A 6 -2.19 -11.62 2.43
C LYS A 6 -3.26 -10.59 2.05
N ASN A 7 -3.53 -9.63 2.93
CA ASN A 7 -4.51 -8.58 2.67
C ASN A 7 -4.09 -7.69 1.50
N ALA A 8 -2.78 -7.42 1.36
CA ALA A 8 -2.24 -6.67 0.22
C ALA A 8 -2.50 -7.39 -1.11
N VAL A 9 -2.18 -8.70 -1.17
CA VAL A 9 -2.36 -9.52 -2.37
C VAL A 9 -3.83 -9.69 -2.72
N ASP A 10 -4.70 -10.00 -1.74
CA ASP A 10 -6.14 -10.13 -1.99
C ASP A 10 -6.74 -8.82 -2.53
N SER A 11 -6.32 -7.68 -1.98
CA SER A 11 -6.79 -6.37 -2.43
C SER A 11 -6.28 -6.01 -3.84
N LEU A 12 -5.00 -6.30 -4.13
CA LEU A 12 -4.44 -6.12 -5.47
C LEU A 12 -5.16 -7.01 -6.50
N ALA A 13 -5.42 -8.28 -6.15
CA ALA A 13 -6.12 -9.22 -7.02
C ALA A 13 -7.51 -8.68 -7.40
N ILE A 14 -8.33 -8.33 -6.41
CA ILE A 14 -9.67 -7.76 -6.66
C ILE A 14 -9.58 -6.46 -7.48
N GLY A 15 -8.61 -5.59 -7.16
CA GLY A 15 -8.40 -4.34 -7.90
C GLY A 15 -8.06 -4.58 -9.37
N ILE A 16 -7.21 -5.58 -9.66
CA ILE A 16 -6.79 -5.97 -11.01
C ILE A 16 -7.93 -6.66 -11.76
N GLU A 17 -8.72 -7.52 -11.09
CA GLU A 17 -9.90 -8.16 -11.67
C GLU A 17 -10.93 -7.11 -12.12
N ASP A 18 -11.23 -6.15 -11.25
CA ASP A 18 -12.16 -5.05 -11.55
C ASP A 18 -11.62 -4.11 -12.64
N TYR A 19 -10.31 -3.84 -12.63
CA TYR A 19 -9.64 -3.12 -13.71
C TYR A 19 -9.78 -3.87 -15.05
N SER A 20 -9.59 -5.19 -15.05
CA SER A 20 -9.59 -6.03 -16.26
C SER A 20 -10.99 -6.27 -16.83
N ALA A 21 -12.04 -6.16 -16.01
CA ALA A 21 -13.43 -6.38 -16.42
C ALA A 21 -13.96 -5.38 -17.48
N ASN A 22 -13.26 -4.26 -17.70
CA ASN A 22 -13.66 -3.19 -18.62
C ASN A 22 -15.09 -2.66 -18.42
N ASP A 23 -15.57 -2.69 -17.18
CA ASP A 23 -16.91 -2.23 -16.77
C ASP A 23 -16.80 -0.91 -15.98
N PRO A 24 -17.37 0.20 -16.47
CA PRO A 24 -17.39 1.49 -15.76
C PRO A 24 -17.90 1.42 -14.32
N ARG A 25 -18.82 0.49 -14.02
CA ARG A 25 -19.39 0.31 -12.68
C ARG A 25 -18.35 -0.24 -11.69
N ARG A 26 -17.30 -0.90 -12.19
CA ARG A 26 -16.21 -1.49 -11.40
C ARG A 26 -15.03 -0.56 -11.22
N THR A 27 -14.95 0.55 -11.97
CA THR A 27 -13.84 1.51 -11.91
C THR A 27 -13.54 1.98 -10.48
N LEU A 28 -14.56 2.32 -9.69
CA LEU A 28 -14.38 2.76 -8.31
C LEU A 28 -13.83 1.65 -7.39
N SER A 29 -14.30 0.42 -7.59
CA SER A 29 -13.82 -0.75 -6.86
C SER A 29 -12.37 -1.06 -7.21
N ALA A 30 -12.01 -0.98 -8.50
CA ALA A 30 -10.65 -1.14 -8.98
C ALA A 30 -9.69 -0.16 -8.29
N VAL A 31 -10.02 1.14 -8.27
CA VAL A 31 -9.20 2.17 -7.61
C VAL A 31 -9.01 1.88 -6.13
N ARG A 32 -10.11 1.61 -5.41
CA ARG A 32 -10.07 1.39 -3.96
C ARG A 32 -9.22 0.19 -3.58
N ASN A 33 -9.46 -0.94 -4.23
CA ASN A 33 -8.78 -2.20 -3.91
C ASN A 33 -7.31 -2.16 -4.37
N PHE A 34 -7.02 -1.63 -5.55
CA PHE A 34 -5.65 -1.50 -6.03
C PHE A 34 -4.83 -0.55 -5.13
N TYR A 35 -5.38 0.62 -4.79
CA TYR A 35 -4.69 1.58 -3.92
C TYR A 35 -4.46 1.01 -2.51
N ALA A 36 -5.49 0.38 -1.92
CA ALA A 36 -5.36 -0.25 -0.61
C ALA A 36 -4.29 -1.36 -0.62
N GLY A 37 -4.32 -2.22 -1.64
CA GLY A 37 -3.34 -3.28 -1.82
C GLY A 37 -1.91 -2.76 -1.96
N ALA A 38 -1.70 -1.70 -2.75
CA ALA A 38 -0.40 -1.05 -2.91
C ALA A 38 0.14 -0.50 -1.58
N VAL A 39 -0.71 0.17 -0.80
CA VAL A 39 -0.33 0.73 0.51
C VAL A 39 0.01 -0.37 1.51
N LEU A 40 -0.77 -1.46 1.55
CA LEU A 40 -0.51 -2.60 2.44
C LEU A 40 0.79 -3.32 2.06
N LEU A 41 1.05 -3.51 0.77
CA LEU A 41 2.29 -4.12 0.28
C LEU A 41 3.51 -3.25 0.65
N ALA A 42 3.40 -1.93 0.52
CA ALA A 42 4.46 -1.02 0.91
C ALA A 42 4.74 -1.06 2.44
N LYS A 43 3.70 -1.23 3.26
CA LYS A 43 3.86 -1.44 4.72
C LYS A 43 4.56 -2.77 5.02
N GLU A 44 4.21 -3.84 4.32
CA GLU A 44 4.89 -5.14 4.45
C GLU A 44 6.38 -5.03 4.11
N VAL A 45 6.71 -4.34 3.02
CA VAL A 45 8.10 -4.08 2.61
C VAL A 45 8.88 -3.39 3.73
N LEU A 46 8.30 -2.35 4.36
CA LEU A 46 8.93 -1.67 5.50
C LEU A 46 9.15 -2.61 6.68
N SER A 47 8.13 -3.39 7.06
CA SER A 47 8.23 -4.33 8.18
C SER A 47 9.32 -5.39 7.97
N ARG A 48 9.56 -5.82 6.73
CA ARG A 48 10.60 -6.82 6.41
C ARG A 48 12.02 -6.27 6.47
N LYS A 49 12.23 -4.95 6.32
CA LYS A 49 13.58 -4.37 6.34
C LYS A 49 14.26 -4.47 7.71
N VAL A 50 13.49 -4.62 8.78
CA VAL A 50 14.04 -4.73 10.14
C VAL A 50 13.37 -5.92 10.86
N PRO A 51 13.75 -7.17 10.53
CA PRO A 51 13.03 -8.38 10.95
C PRO A 51 13.06 -8.68 12.45
N GLY A 52 13.87 -7.94 13.23
CA GLY A 52 13.95 -8.06 14.69
C GLY A 52 13.13 -7.05 15.48
N VAL A 53 12.39 -6.17 14.81
CA VAL A 53 11.61 -5.08 15.42
C VAL A 53 10.12 -5.30 15.18
N SER A 54 9.28 -4.90 16.14
CA SER A 54 7.84 -4.98 15.96
C SER A 54 7.40 -4.16 14.75
N PRO A 55 6.53 -4.69 13.86
CA PRO A 55 5.96 -3.91 12.78
C PRO A 55 5.35 -2.58 13.23
N ASP A 56 4.76 -2.52 14.43
CA ASP A 56 4.16 -1.31 15.00
C ASP A 56 5.20 -0.18 15.22
N ASP A 57 6.43 -0.52 15.58
CA ASP A 57 7.53 0.44 15.71
C ASP A 57 7.99 0.99 14.35
N ILE A 58 7.67 0.29 13.27
CA ILE A 58 7.98 0.68 11.88
C ILE A 58 6.77 1.30 11.18
N LEU A 59 5.55 1.01 11.64
CA LEU A 59 4.33 1.43 10.96
C LEU A 59 3.53 2.47 11.73
N GLY A 60 3.89 2.79 12.97
CA GLY A 60 3.20 3.80 13.77
C GLY A 60 3.24 5.20 13.14
N ALA A 61 2.10 5.90 13.17
CA ALA A 61 2.00 7.25 12.61
C ALA A 61 2.66 8.32 13.51
N LYS A 62 2.63 8.10 14.83
CA LYS A 62 3.11 9.04 15.85
C LYS A 62 3.78 8.25 16.98
N TYR A 63 4.77 8.87 17.60
CA TYR A 63 5.47 8.31 18.76
C TYR A 63 5.57 9.35 19.86
N LYS A 64 5.57 8.90 21.10
CA LYS A 64 5.78 9.74 22.28
C LYS A 64 6.93 9.21 23.13
N PRO A 65 7.72 10.09 23.74
CA PRO A 65 8.75 9.70 24.69
C PRO A 65 8.10 9.16 25.96
N MET A 66 8.54 7.99 26.42
CA MET A 66 8.12 7.39 27.69
C MET A 66 9.37 7.00 28.51
N PRO A 67 9.40 7.28 29.83
CA PRO A 67 10.50 6.84 30.68
C PRO A 67 10.64 5.31 30.67
N ASN A 68 11.86 4.82 30.48
CA ASN A 68 12.11 3.37 30.37
C ASN A 68 12.47 2.68 31.69
N GLY A 69 12.37 3.40 32.81
CA GLY A 69 12.69 2.90 34.15
C GLY A 69 14.19 2.70 34.43
N LYS A 70 15.08 2.97 33.47
CA LYS A 70 16.55 2.85 33.59
C LYS A 70 17.26 4.21 33.48
N GLY A 71 16.53 5.30 33.68
CA GLY A 71 17.02 6.67 33.50
C GLY A 71 17.07 7.14 32.05
N GLY A 72 16.51 6.38 31.10
CA GLY A 72 16.40 6.75 29.69
C GLY A 72 14.95 6.92 29.23
N VAL A 73 14.78 7.13 27.91
CA VAL A 73 13.50 7.33 27.24
C VAL A 73 13.37 6.34 26.08
N ASP A 74 12.24 5.66 26.01
CA ASP A 74 11.83 4.87 24.85
C ASP A 74 10.79 5.65 24.04
N PHE A 75 10.79 5.49 22.72
CA PHE A 75 9.74 6.04 21.86
C PHE A 75 8.71 4.96 21.58
N VAL A 76 7.51 5.13 22.13
CA VAL A 76 6.40 4.18 21.93
C VAL A 76 5.37 4.79 20.99
N GLN A 77 4.71 3.95 20.21
CA GLN A 77 3.63 4.40 19.33
C GLN A 77 2.52 5.09 20.13
N ASP A 78 2.04 6.21 19.61
CA ASP A 78 0.93 6.96 20.19
C ASP A 78 -0.37 6.63 19.45
N GLY A 79 -1.20 5.79 20.08
CA GLY A 79 -2.44 5.26 19.52
C GLY A 79 -2.21 4.10 18.53
N SER A 80 -3.26 3.74 17.79
CA SER A 80 -3.24 2.62 16.82
C SER A 80 -3.08 3.07 15.36
N ALA A 81 -2.99 4.38 15.13
CA ALA A 81 -2.87 4.92 13.77
C ALA A 81 -1.53 4.49 13.17
N THR A 82 -1.59 4.00 11.94
CA THR A 82 -0.40 3.64 11.15
C THR A 82 -0.13 4.70 10.08
N ILE A 83 1.09 4.69 9.55
CA ILE A 83 1.55 5.60 8.51
C ILE A 83 0.63 5.58 7.29
N ASP A 84 0.44 6.76 6.72
CA ASP A 84 -0.23 6.94 5.43
C ASP A 84 0.75 6.79 4.27
N PHE A 85 0.24 6.85 3.06
CA PHE A 85 1.05 6.75 1.84
C PHE A 85 2.13 7.84 1.71
N GLN A 86 1.84 9.07 2.16
CA GLN A 86 2.83 10.16 2.13
C GLN A 86 4.00 9.87 3.08
N THR A 87 3.71 9.32 4.25
CA THR A 87 4.70 8.94 5.25
C THR A 87 5.46 7.68 4.84
N ILE A 88 4.83 6.75 4.13
CA ILE A 88 5.51 5.60 3.50
C ILE A 88 6.64 6.08 2.58
N GLY A 89 6.37 7.04 1.69
CA GLY A 89 7.39 7.59 0.79
C GLY A 89 8.58 8.24 1.52
N LYS A 90 8.36 8.82 2.71
CA LYS A 90 9.44 9.33 3.56
C LYS A 90 10.24 8.18 4.18
N ARG A 91 9.57 7.20 4.81
CA ARG A 91 10.23 6.04 5.41
C ARG A 91 10.99 5.21 4.39
N PHE A 92 10.50 5.06 3.17
CA PHE A 92 11.24 4.36 2.11
C PHE A 92 12.60 5.01 1.85
N LYS A 93 12.68 6.35 1.85
CA LYS A 93 13.95 7.07 1.72
C LYS A 93 14.85 6.84 2.93
N ASP A 94 14.29 6.95 4.14
CA ASP A 94 15.05 6.75 5.38
C ASP A 94 15.62 5.32 5.50
N PHE A 95 14.90 4.33 4.96
CA PHE A 95 15.26 2.91 4.99
C PHE A 95 16.02 2.46 3.71
N GLY A 96 16.29 3.36 2.76
CA GLY A 96 17.02 3.06 1.53
C GLY A 96 16.31 2.11 0.56
N ILE A 97 14.97 2.05 0.60
CA ILE A 97 14.12 1.19 -0.25
C ILE A 97 13.98 1.82 -1.64
N LYS A 98 14.25 1.05 -2.70
CA LYS A 98 14.31 1.55 -4.08
C LYS A 98 13.01 1.29 -4.82
N ALA A 99 11.94 1.95 -4.38
CA ALA A 99 10.64 1.91 -5.04
C ALA A 99 10.10 3.33 -5.22
N ASP A 100 9.68 3.68 -6.44
CA ASP A 100 9.20 5.03 -6.76
C ASP A 100 7.74 5.19 -6.35
N THR A 101 7.51 5.54 -5.09
CA THR A 101 6.16 5.73 -4.56
C THR A 101 5.38 6.79 -5.33
N LYS A 102 6.03 7.76 -5.99
CA LYS A 102 5.34 8.84 -6.73
C LYS A 102 4.38 8.32 -7.80
N ARG A 103 4.61 7.11 -8.31
CA ARG A 103 3.74 6.41 -9.26
C ARG A 103 2.32 6.18 -8.74
N LEU A 104 2.10 6.25 -7.43
CA LEU A 104 0.77 6.13 -6.81
C LEU A 104 0.11 7.48 -6.48
N GLU A 105 0.80 8.62 -6.67
CA GLU A 105 0.28 9.95 -6.30
C GLU A 105 -0.98 10.32 -7.09
N HIS A 106 -0.98 10.03 -8.39
CA HIS A 106 -2.15 10.31 -9.24
C HIS A 106 -3.35 9.46 -8.81
N LEU A 107 -3.13 8.16 -8.55
CA LEU A 107 -4.18 7.26 -8.07
C LEU A 107 -4.70 7.67 -6.69
N ASN A 108 -3.80 8.12 -5.79
CA ASN A 108 -4.18 8.65 -4.47
C ASN A 108 -5.10 9.87 -4.60
N LYS A 109 -4.79 10.79 -5.53
CA LYS A 109 -5.63 11.97 -5.79
C LYS A 109 -7.02 11.55 -6.28
N ILE A 110 -7.09 10.64 -7.25
CA ILE A 110 -8.36 10.10 -7.75
C ILE A 110 -9.16 9.42 -6.62
N ARG A 111 -8.52 8.62 -5.77
CA ARG A 111 -9.16 7.98 -4.60
C ARG A 111 -9.78 9.02 -3.66
N ASN A 112 -9.03 10.07 -3.32
CA ASN A 112 -9.52 11.17 -2.47
C ASN A 112 -10.68 11.92 -3.12
N ASP A 113 -10.58 12.23 -4.42
CA ASP A 113 -11.62 12.92 -5.15
C ASP A 113 -12.92 12.10 -5.14
N ILE A 114 -12.85 10.80 -5.46
CA ILE A 114 -13.97 9.84 -5.40
C ILE A 114 -14.66 9.83 -4.02
N GLU A 115 -13.89 9.91 -2.93
CA GLU A 115 -14.42 9.86 -1.56
C GLU A 115 -15.10 11.16 -1.11
N HIS A 116 -14.74 12.29 -1.69
CA HIS A 116 -15.22 13.60 -1.24
C HIS A 116 -16.30 14.22 -2.13
N ARG A 117 -16.24 14.04 -3.45
CA ARG A 117 -17.21 14.57 -4.44
C ARG A 117 -17.10 13.71 -5.70
N TYR A 118 -18.20 13.13 -6.20
CA TYR A 118 -18.20 12.34 -7.45
C TYR A 118 -17.13 12.83 -8.46
N THR A 119 -16.17 11.96 -8.77
CA THR A 119 -15.00 12.33 -9.60
C THR A 119 -15.42 12.86 -10.96
N THR A 120 -14.77 13.92 -11.43
CA THR A 120 -14.96 14.45 -12.80
C THR A 120 -14.04 13.77 -13.81
N GLN A 121 -13.21 12.83 -13.37
CA GLN A 121 -12.27 12.11 -14.23
C GLN A 121 -13.00 11.08 -15.08
N THR A 122 -12.51 10.87 -16.30
CA THR A 122 -13.04 9.83 -17.20
C THR A 122 -12.57 8.44 -16.76
N ASP A 123 -13.32 7.39 -17.13
CA ASP A 123 -12.88 6.00 -16.91
C ASP A 123 -11.49 5.73 -17.51
N ALA A 124 -11.20 6.31 -18.67
CA ALA A 124 -9.89 6.20 -19.31
C ALA A 124 -8.77 6.79 -18.44
N THR A 125 -8.98 7.98 -17.86
CA THR A 125 -8.01 8.61 -16.95
C THR A 125 -7.80 7.80 -15.68
N ILE A 126 -8.87 7.22 -15.14
CA ILE A 126 -8.76 6.36 -13.94
C ILE A 126 -8.00 5.08 -14.25
N ARG A 127 -8.28 4.45 -15.39
CA ARG A 127 -7.56 3.26 -15.87
C ARG A 127 -6.09 3.56 -16.13
N GLU A 128 -5.77 4.70 -16.71
CA GLU A 128 -4.40 5.17 -16.91
C GLU A 128 -3.68 5.34 -15.56
N ALA A 129 -4.32 5.94 -14.56
CA ALA A 129 -3.73 6.10 -13.24
C ALA A 129 -3.38 4.74 -12.58
N ILE A 130 -4.26 3.74 -12.68
CA ILE A 130 -3.96 2.37 -12.24
C ILE A 130 -2.80 1.79 -13.06
N ALA A 131 -2.84 1.94 -14.38
CA ALA A 131 -1.80 1.42 -15.28
C ALA A 131 -0.40 1.96 -14.93
N THR A 132 -0.29 3.26 -14.64
CA THR A 132 0.97 3.92 -14.28
C THR A 132 1.55 3.46 -12.94
N ALA A 133 0.72 2.84 -12.09
CA ALA A 133 1.12 2.35 -10.77
C ALA A 133 1.60 0.90 -10.76
N PHE A 134 1.35 0.09 -11.81
CA PHE A 134 1.85 -1.30 -11.86
C PHE A 134 3.36 -1.45 -11.66
N PRO A 135 4.23 -0.59 -12.24
CA PRO A 135 5.67 -0.70 -11.99
C PRO A 135 6.03 -0.62 -10.50
N LEU A 136 5.33 0.23 -9.73
CA LEU A 136 5.52 0.30 -8.28
C LEU A 136 5.14 -1.02 -7.60
N ILE A 137 4.06 -1.68 -8.03
CA ILE A 137 3.67 -2.97 -7.47
C ILE A 137 4.78 -4.01 -7.71
N SER A 138 5.32 -4.06 -8.92
CA SER A 138 6.44 -4.95 -9.23
C SER A 138 7.68 -4.66 -8.38
N ASP A 139 8.04 -3.38 -8.21
CA ASP A 139 9.16 -2.97 -7.35
C ASP A 139 8.94 -3.40 -5.90
N LEU A 140 7.70 -3.25 -5.39
CA LEU A 140 7.35 -3.62 -4.02
C LEU A 140 7.41 -5.14 -3.80
N PHE A 141 6.94 -5.96 -4.74
CA PHE A 141 7.09 -7.42 -4.65
C PHE A 141 8.56 -7.82 -4.66
N ALA A 142 9.37 -7.23 -5.55
CA ALA A 142 10.81 -7.47 -5.59
C ALA A 142 11.50 -7.09 -4.26
N GLU A 143 11.18 -5.93 -3.69
CA GLU A 143 11.68 -5.48 -2.39
C GLU A 143 11.23 -6.38 -1.23
N ALA A 144 10.07 -7.02 -1.34
CA ALA A 144 9.57 -8.01 -0.40
C ALA A 144 10.23 -9.40 -0.57
N GLY A 145 10.95 -9.64 -1.67
CA GLY A 145 11.46 -10.97 -2.02
C GLY A 145 10.36 -11.95 -2.46
N GLU A 146 9.26 -11.42 -3.00
CA GLU A 146 8.09 -12.17 -3.45
C GLU A 146 7.93 -12.02 -4.98
N SER A 147 7.20 -12.93 -5.61
CA SER A 147 6.81 -12.80 -7.02
C SER A 147 5.38 -12.23 -7.13
N PRO A 148 5.10 -11.36 -8.11
CA PRO A 148 3.73 -10.89 -8.38
C PRO A 148 2.83 -11.96 -8.99
N GLU A 149 3.31 -13.20 -9.19
CA GLU A 149 2.48 -14.33 -9.60
C GLU A 149 1.30 -14.50 -8.62
N LEU A 150 0.14 -14.01 -9.05
CA LEU A 150 -1.12 -14.27 -8.38
C LEU A 150 -1.30 -15.79 -8.32
N PRO A 151 -1.79 -16.34 -7.19
CA PRO A 151 -2.12 -17.76 -7.14
C PRO A 151 -3.01 -18.09 -8.35
N PRO A 152 -2.77 -19.22 -9.03
CA PRO A 152 -3.41 -19.53 -10.30
C PRO A 152 -4.92 -19.33 -10.14
N ILE A 153 -5.49 -18.46 -10.98
CA ILE A 153 -6.93 -18.24 -11.07
C ILE A 153 -7.54 -19.64 -11.14
N ARG A 154 -8.33 -20.01 -10.12
CA ARG A 154 -9.03 -21.29 -10.16
C ARG A 154 -9.95 -21.23 -11.36
N GLN A 155 -9.55 -21.87 -12.46
CA GLN A 155 -10.42 -22.21 -13.56
C GLN A 155 -11.42 -23.22 -13.01
N HIS A 156 -12.49 -22.71 -12.40
CA HIS A 156 -13.66 -23.51 -12.13
C HIS A 156 -14.40 -23.67 -13.46
N TYR A 157 -14.20 -24.84 -14.05
CA TYR A 157 -15.03 -25.42 -15.10
C TYR A 157 -16.49 -25.51 -14.65
#